data_AF-A0A662IW30-F1
#
_entry.id   AF-A0A662IW30-F1
#
_cell.length_a   1.000
_cell.length_b   1.000
_cell.length_c   1.000
_cell.angle_alpha   90.00
_cell.angle_beta   90.00
_cell.angle_gamma   90.00
#
_symmetry.space_group_name_H-M   'P 1'
#
loop_
_entity.id
_entity.type
_entity.pdbx_description
1 polymer ?
#
loop_
_entity_poly.entity_id
_entity_poly.type
_entity_poly.pdbx_seq_one_letter_code
_entity_poly.pdbx_strand_id
1 'polypeptide(L)'
;MVKAVDLERLLTSYSDSKELDKAEAVYLLLRRVNRGVVAEALYSRYGSVSALDEALGDLASIGLEASQSQLYIRTEDTGEDLYAAVARPFLALFVPLIVQRLSERPKPSFPTSKLLYLLVERGLAKPSFSHELSRLRENYKLLYGEEVVEEPFKDMVKELQAYWVVEFTDGYRVFYPVYLNHLLPELRAFTAKVSLMVEPP
;
A
#
# COMPACT_ATOMS: atom_id res chain seq x y z
N MET A 1 20.94 3.21 19.60
CA MET A 1 19.85 2.20 19.64
C MET A 1 18.53 2.96 19.68
N VAL A 2 17.47 2.41 19.10
CA VAL A 2 16.22 3.14 18.85
C VAL A 2 15.13 2.61 19.75
N LYS A 3 14.32 3.51 20.34
CA LYS A 3 13.22 3.13 21.23
C LYS A 3 11.90 3.11 20.48
N ALA A 4 10.97 2.26 20.90
CA ALA A 4 9.62 2.22 20.35
C ALA A 4 8.91 3.57 20.52
N VAL A 5 9.13 4.23 21.67
CA VAL A 5 8.57 5.57 21.94
C VAL A 5 9.04 6.64 20.96
N ASP A 6 10.25 6.54 20.42
CA ASP A 6 10.76 7.53 19.46
C ASP A 6 10.05 7.39 18.11
N LEU A 7 9.76 6.15 17.69
CA LEU A 7 8.97 5.85 16.51
C LEU A 7 7.50 6.28 16.66
N GLU A 8 6.90 6.03 17.83
CA GLU A 8 5.54 6.45 18.13
C GLU A 8 5.39 7.98 18.14
N ARG A 9 6.37 8.69 18.73
CA ARG A 9 6.42 10.16 18.70
C ARG A 9 6.55 10.68 17.27
N LEU A 10 7.39 10.04 16.45
CA LEU A 10 7.55 10.42 15.05
C LEU A 10 6.23 10.30 14.28
N LEU A 11 5.54 9.16 14.41
CA LEU A 11 4.25 8.96 13.76
C LEU A 11 3.15 9.88 14.30
N THR A 12 3.15 10.17 15.59
CA THR A 12 2.22 11.16 16.17
C THR A 12 2.45 12.54 15.56
N SER A 13 3.71 12.97 15.46
CA SER A 13 4.08 14.24 14.83
C SER A 13 3.58 14.35 13.38
N TYR A 14 3.73 13.26 12.60
CA TYR A 14 3.20 13.21 11.23
C TYR A 14 1.67 13.26 11.20
N SER A 15 1.00 12.61 12.16
CA SER A 15 -0.47 12.63 12.26
C SER A 15 -0.97 14.04 12.55
N ASP A 16 -0.35 14.74 13.50
CA ASP A 16 -0.68 16.12 13.87
C ASP A 16 -0.49 17.08 12.69
N SER A 17 0.54 16.84 11.88
CA SER A 17 0.89 17.63 10.70
C SER A 17 0.20 17.15 9.40
N LYS A 18 -0.61 16.09 9.47
CA LYS A 18 -1.29 15.43 8.32
C LYS A 18 -0.35 14.95 7.21
N GLU A 19 0.86 14.55 7.57
CA GLU A 19 1.93 14.05 6.68
C GLU A 19 1.79 12.53 6.42
N LEU A 20 0.68 12.14 5.78
CA LEU A 20 0.37 10.73 5.51
C LEU A 20 1.43 10.03 4.62
N ASP A 21 1.97 10.76 3.65
CA ASP A 21 3.00 10.27 2.72
C ASP A 21 4.31 9.92 3.44
N LYS A 22 4.76 10.75 4.39
CA LYS A 22 5.92 10.45 5.24
C LYS A 22 5.65 9.27 6.16
N ALA A 23 4.46 9.19 6.76
CA ALA A 23 4.08 8.07 7.60
C ALA A 23 4.09 6.74 6.82
N GLU A 24 3.57 6.73 5.59
CA GLU A 24 3.62 5.57 4.71
C GLU A 24 5.03 5.20 4.28
N ALA A 25 5.88 6.19 3.99
CA ALA A 25 7.28 5.96 3.66
C ALA A 25 7.98 5.22 4.82
N VAL A 26 7.84 5.71 6.06
CA VAL A 26 8.40 5.07 7.26
C VAL A 26 7.84 3.65 7.44
N TYR A 27 6.53 3.48 7.33
CA TYR A 27 5.87 2.18 7.49
C TYR A 27 6.39 1.14 6.47
N LEU A 28 6.53 1.51 5.19
CA LEU A 28 7.02 0.59 4.14
C LEU A 28 8.52 0.33 4.26
N LEU A 29 9.32 1.35 4.58
CA LEU A 29 10.77 1.21 4.80
C LEU A 29 11.07 0.26 5.95
N LEU A 30 10.38 0.40 7.09
CA LEU A 30 10.59 -0.46 8.25
C LEU A 30 10.00 -1.86 8.06
N ARG A 31 9.02 -2.01 7.17
CA ARG A 31 8.60 -3.32 6.64
C ARG A 31 9.64 -3.95 5.70
N ARG A 32 10.76 -3.27 5.43
CA ARG A 32 11.88 -3.71 4.58
C ARG A 32 11.51 -3.80 3.10
N VAL A 33 10.56 -2.99 2.66
CA VAL A 33 10.29 -2.81 1.23
C VAL A 33 11.45 -2.05 0.61
N ASN A 34 11.90 -2.48 -0.57
CA ASN A 34 13.01 -1.82 -1.25
C ASN A 34 12.70 -0.34 -1.50
N ARG A 35 13.69 0.55 -1.33
CA ARG A 35 13.53 2.00 -1.49
C ARG A 35 12.94 2.39 -2.85
N GLY A 36 13.33 1.74 -3.94
CA GLY A 36 12.78 2.00 -5.27
C GLY A 36 11.29 1.65 -5.35
N VAL A 37 10.91 0.51 -4.76
CA VAL A 37 9.50 0.07 -4.67
C VAL A 37 8.67 1.02 -3.78
N VAL A 38 9.25 1.52 -2.68
CA VAL A 38 8.60 2.53 -1.83
C VAL A 38 8.39 3.82 -2.64
N ALA A 39 9.40 4.29 -3.36
CA ALA A 39 9.30 5.49 -4.19
C ALA A 39 8.19 5.37 -5.24
N GLU A 40 8.08 4.23 -5.93
CA GLU A 40 7.01 3.99 -6.90
C GLU A 40 5.61 4.00 -6.26
N ALA A 41 5.46 3.38 -5.08
CA ALA A 41 4.20 3.39 -4.36
C ALA A 41 3.79 4.81 -3.92
N LEU A 42 4.74 5.58 -3.38
CA LEU A 42 4.51 6.97 -2.97
C LEU A 42 4.18 7.86 -4.18
N TYR A 43 4.92 7.72 -5.28
CA TYR A 43 4.64 8.48 -6.49
C TYR A 43 3.23 8.18 -7.04
N SER A 44 2.83 6.91 -7.05
CA SER A 44 1.50 6.50 -7.53
C SER A 44 0.37 7.08 -6.68
N ARG A 45 0.58 7.24 -5.37
CA ARG A 45 -0.43 7.77 -4.44
C ARG A 45 -0.42 9.29 -4.36
N TYR A 46 0.76 9.89 -4.24
CA TYR A 46 0.90 11.29 -3.86
C TYR A 46 1.42 12.17 -5.00
N GLY A 47 1.86 11.59 -6.11
CA GLY A 47 2.47 12.30 -7.23
C GLY A 47 3.88 12.82 -6.95
N SER A 48 4.45 12.50 -5.80
CA SER A 48 5.78 12.92 -5.36
C SER A 48 6.49 11.79 -4.62
N VAL A 49 7.83 11.84 -4.64
CA VAL A 49 8.71 10.98 -3.84
C VAL A 49 9.46 11.73 -2.75
N SER A 50 9.25 13.06 -2.60
CA SER A 50 9.96 13.90 -1.62
C SER A 50 9.83 13.39 -0.19
N ALA A 51 8.63 12.93 0.18
CA ALA A 51 8.34 12.36 1.49
C ALA A 51 9.24 11.16 1.86
N LEU A 52 9.78 10.45 0.87
CA LEU A 52 10.71 9.34 1.10
C LEU A 52 12.04 9.85 1.67
N ASP A 53 12.61 10.89 1.07
CA ASP A 53 13.90 11.44 1.49
C ASP A 53 13.78 12.14 2.85
N GLU A 54 12.67 12.83 3.09
CA GLU A 54 12.35 13.42 4.39
C GLU A 54 12.18 12.34 5.47
N ALA A 55 11.40 11.28 5.20
CA ALA A 55 11.24 10.16 6.12
C ALA A 55 12.57 9.46 6.43
N LEU A 56 13.49 9.35 5.46
CA LEU A 56 14.83 8.81 5.68
C LEU A 56 15.66 9.71 6.60
N GLY A 57 15.58 11.04 6.43
CA GLY A 57 16.23 12.01 7.31
C GLY A 57 15.68 11.95 8.74
N ASP A 58 14.35 11.85 8.87
CA ASP A 58 13.68 11.74 10.17
C ASP A 58 14.04 10.44 10.88
N LEU A 59 14.11 9.31 10.16
CA LEU A 59 14.61 8.04 10.70
C LEU A 59 16.07 8.12 11.14
N ALA A 60 16.93 8.76 10.34
CA ALA A 60 18.33 8.96 10.70
C ALA A 60 18.48 9.83 11.97
N SER A 61 17.61 10.83 12.15
CA SER A 61 17.61 11.71 13.32
C SER A 61 17.32 10.98 14.64
N ILE A 62 16.54 9.89 14.58
CA ILE A 62 16.26 9.02 15.73
C ILE A 62 17.24 7.83 15.83
N GLY A 63 18.28 7.80 14.99
CA GLY A 63 19.32 6.77 15.01
C GLY A 63 19.02 5.52 14.18
N LEU A 64 18.08 5.59 13.22
CA LEU A 64 17.82 4.54 12.23
C LEU A 64 18.40 4.91 10.87
N GLU A 65 19.56 4.35 10.54
CA GLU A 65 20.09 4.42 9.17
C GLU A 65 19.43 3.35 8.28
N ALA A 66 18.54 3.77 7.39
CA ALA A 66 17.87 2.87 6.45
C ALA A 66 18.80 2.23 5.41
N SER A 67 20.08 2.63 5.34
CA SER A 67 21.11 2.04 4.50
C SER A 67 21.63 0.71 5.04
N GLN A 68 21.38 0.41 6.32
CA GLN A 68 21.89 -0.80 6.94
C GLN A 68 20.84 -1.90 6.88
N SER A 69 21.08 -2.89 6.03
CA SER A 69 20.44 -4.19 5.99
C SER A 69 20.73 -4.99 7.28
N GLN A 70 20.34 -4.45 8.43
CA GLN A 70 20.45 -5.12 9.71
C GLN A 70 19.19 -5.96 9.94
N LEU A 71 19.31 -7.23 9.63
CA LEU A 71 18.34 -8.25 10.01
C LEU A 71 18.17 -8.22 11.54
N TYR A 72 16.92 -8.08 12.00
CA TYR A 72 16.51 -8.19 13.41
C TYR A 72 16.93 -7.05 14.35
N ILE A 73 16.80 -5.79 13.93
CA ILE A 73 16.84 -4.70 14.91
C ILE A 73 15.56 -4.75 15.75
N ARG A 74 15.76 -4.80 17.06
CA ARG A 74 14.71 -4.64 18.07
C ARG A 74 14.83 -3.28 18.73
N THR A 75 13.71 -2.76 19.18
CA THR A 75 13.68 -1.54 19.98
C THR A 75 14.37 -1.79 21.33
N GLU A 76 15.08 -0.78 21.83
CA GLU A 76 15.86 -0.87 23.07
C GLU A 76 15.00 -1.08 24.32
N ASP A 77 13.86 -0.39 24.36
CA ASP A 77 12.99 -0.27 25.52
C ASP A 77 11.97 -1.42 25.62
N THR A 78 11.45 -1.90 24.50
CA THR A 78 10.41 -2.96 24.49
C THR A 78 10.91 -4.30 23.94
N GLY A 79 12.03 -4.32 23.22
CA GLY A 79 12.52 -5.52 22.55
C GLY A 79 11.66 -5.97 21.36
N GLU A 80 10.67 -5.18 20.94
CA GLU A 80 9.84 -5.45 19.77
C GLU A 80 10.62 -5.22 18.47
N ASP A 81 10.29 -5.96 17.40
CA ASP A 81 10.79 -5.68 16.05
C ASP A 81 10.37 -4.28 15.60
N LEU A 82 11.26 -3.53 14.91
CA LEU A 82 10.99 -2.16 14.48
C LEU A 82 9.72 -2.03 13.64
N TYR A 83 9.41 -3.01 12.77
CA TYR A 83 8.18 -2.98 12.00
C TYR A 83 6.97 -3.12 12.91
N ALA A 84 7.02 -3.98 13.93
CA ALA A 84 5.91 -4.12 14.88
C ALA A 84 5.66 -2.83 15.67
N ALA A 85 6.74 -2.13 16.04
CA ALA A 85 6.69 -0.85 16.75
C ALA A 85 6.05 0.28 15.91
N VAL A 86 6.17 0.22 14.58
CA VAL A 86 5.56 1.20 13.65
C VAL A 86 4.20 0.78 13.12
N ALA A 87 3.98 -0.51 12.90
CA ALA A 87 2.75 -1.00 12.30
C ALA A 87 1.53 -0.68 13.15
N ARG A 88 1.58 -0.91 14.48
CA ARG A 88 0.43 -0.63 15.36
C ARG A 88 0.02 0.86 15.35
N PRO A 89 0.93 1.82 15.65
CA PRO A 89 0.58 3.24 15.60
C PRO A 89 0.23 3.71 14.18
N PHE A 90 0.90 3.20 13.14
CA PHE A 90 0.54 3.52 11.76
C PHE A 90 -0.92 3.14 11.45
N LEU A 91 -1.30 1.90 11.77
CA LEU A 91 -2.64 1.39 11.54
C LEU A 91 -3.71 2.18 12.31
N ALA A 92 -3.40 2.58 13.55
CA ALA A 92 -4.32 3.33 14.38
C ALA A 92 -4.52 4.78 13.90
N LEU A 93 -3.44 5.46 13.53
CA LEU A 93 -3.45 6.90 13.22
C LEU A 93 -3.78 7.18 11.75
N PHE A 94 -3.29 6.36 10.82
CA PHE A 94 -3.27 6.72 9.39
C PHE A 94 -4.24 5.95 8.53
N VAL A 95 -4.69 4.75 8.91
CA VAL A 95 -5.72 4.03 8.13
C VAL A 95 -7.02 4.84 8.00
N PRO A 96 -7.53 5.53 9.03
CA PRO A 96 -8.68 6.43 8.86
C PRO A 96 -8.44 7.54 7.83
N LEU A 97 -7.22 8.10 7.79
CA LEU A 97 -6.85 9.12 6.80
C LEU A 97 -6.75 8.55 5.39
N ILE A 98 -6.25 7.32 5.23
CA ILE A 98 -6.22 6.60 3.95
C ILE A 98 -7.65 6.37 3.45
N VAL A 99 -8.56 5.91 4.31
CA VAL A 99 -9.98 5.71 3.97
C VAL A 99 -10.60 7.03 3.53
N GLN A 100 -10.36 8.12 4.27
CA GLN A 100 -10.85 9.44 3.87
C GLN A 100 -10.32 9.85 2.49
N ARG A 101 -9.00 9.77 2.26
CA ARG A 101 -8.40 10.12 0.97
C ARG A 101 -8.92 9.25 -0.17
N LEU A 102 -9.18 7.97 0.10
CA LEU A 102 -9.75 7.04 -0.86
C LEU A 102 -11.17 7.46 -1.26
N SER A 103 -12.00 7.89 -0.30
CA SER A 103 -13.36 8.37 -0.57
C SER A 103 -13.41 9.63 -1.45
N GLU A 104 -12.34 10.43 -1.41
CA GLU A 104 -12.18 11.66 -2.19
C GLU A 104 -11.61 11.40 -3.60
N ARG A 105 -11.18 10.17 -3.91
CA ARG A 105 -10.60 9.84 -5.22
C ARG A 105 -11.67 9.85 -6.32
N PRO A 106 -11.30 10.27 -7.54
CA PRO A 106 -12.12 9.98 -8.71
C PRO A 106 -12.24 8.48 -8.90
N LYS A 107 -13.22 8.04 -9.69
CA LYS A 107 -13.32 6.62 -10.05
C LYS A 107 -12.10 6.20 -10.89
N PRO A 108 -11.56 4.99 -10.68
CA PRO A 108 -10.53 4.45 -11.54
C PRO A 108 -11.02 4.29 -12.98
N SER A 109 -10.08 4.14 -13.91
CA SER A 109 -10.39 3.79 -15.28
C SER A 109 -11.21 2.49 -15.34
N PHE A 110 -11.97 2.32 -16.42
CA PHE A 110 -12.84 1.15 -16.55
C PHE A 110 -12.08 -0.20 -16.56
N PRO A 111 -10.94 -0.34 -17.26
CA PRO A 111 -10.09 -1.54 -17.16
C PRO A 111 -9.58 -1.78 -15.73
N THR A 112 -9.15 -0.74 -15.03
CA THR A 112 -8.71 -0.84 -13.64
C THR A 112 -9.85 -1.22 -12.70
N SER A 113 -11.07 -0.71 -12.94
CA SER A 113 -12.27 -1.09 -12.19
C SER A 113 -12.60 -2.59 -12.36
N LYS A 114 -12.34 -3.16 -13.55
CA LYS A 114 -12.48 -4.60 -13.81
C LYS A 114 -11.44 -5.42 -13.05
N LEU A 115 -10.19 -4.96 -13.00
CA LEU A 115 -9.17 -5.61 -12.18
C LEU A 115 -9.49 -5.48 -10.68
N LEU A 116 -9.98 -4.32 -10.25
CA LEU A 116 -10.44 -4.11 -8.88
C LEU A 116 -11.57 -5.06 -8.50
N TYR A 117 -12.54 -5.29 -9.40
CA TYR A 117 -13.63 -6.24 -9.18
C TYR A 117 -13.12 -7.67 -8.92
N LEU A 118 -12.10 -8.13 -9.68
CA LEU A 118 -11.46 -9.43 -9.43
C LEU A 118 -10.82 -9.49 -8.04
N LEU A 119 -10.13 -8.42 -7.65
CA LEU A 119 -9.43 -8.36 -6.37
C LEU A 119 -10.42 -8.32 -5.20
N VAL A 120 -11.46 -7.50 -5.28
CA VAL A 120 -12.37 -7.20 -4.17
C VAL A 120 -13.59 -8.11 -4.17
N GLU A 121 -14.37 -8.14 -5.24
CA GLU A 121 -15.65 -8.86 -5.29
C GLU A 121 -15.47 -10.36 -5.49
N ARG A 122 -14.48 -10.76 -6.29
CA ARG A 122 -14.12 -12.19 -6.45
C ARG A 122 -13.18 -12.69 -5.35
N GLY A 123 -12.80 -11.83 -4.40
CA GLY A 123 -12.04 -12.20 -3.22
C GLY A 123 -10.62 -12.69 -3.49
N LEU A 124 -10.02 -12.28 -4.62
CA LEU A 124 -8.64 -12.62 -4.92
C LEU A 124 -7.66 -11.87 -4.01
N ALA A 125 -7.90 -10.60 -3.69
CA ALA A 125 -7.05 -9.88 -2.76
C ALA A 125 -7.35 -10.27 -1.30
N LYS A 126 -6.30 -10.64 -0.56
CA LYS A 126 -6.37 -10.93 0.87
C LYS A 126 -5.32 -10.11 1.62
N PRO A 127 -5.63 -9.56 2.81
CA PRO A 127 -4.66 -8.79 3.59
C PRO A 127 -3.37 -9.59 3.83
N SER A 128 -2.21 -8.95 3.63
CA SER A 128 -0.88 -9.58 3.79
C SER A 128 -0.52 -10.66 2.78
N PHE A 129 -1.37 -10.97 1.80
CA PHE A 129 -1.04 -11.89 0.70
C PHE A 129 -0.44 -11.15 -0.49
N SER A 130 0.08 -11.92 -1.44
CA SER A 130 0.51 -11.43 -2.74
C SER A 130 0.02 -12.33 -3.85
N HIS A 131 -0.10 -11.78 -5.07
CA HIS A 131 -0.41 -12.55 -6.28
C HIS A 131 0.61 -12.27 -7.37
N GLU A 132 0.95 -13.31 -8.12
CA GLU A 132 1.73 -13.18 -9.35
C GLU A 132 0.92 -12.41 -10.40
N LEU A 133 1.58 -11.45 -11.05
CA LEU A 133 0.97 -10.61 -12.09
C LEU A 133 0.42 -11.46 -13.25
N SER A 134 1.15 -12.51 -13.65
CA SER A 134 0.71 -13.45 -14.70
C SER A 134 -0.62 -14.10 -14.35
N ARG A 135 -0.75 -14.61 -13.11
CA ARG A 135 -1.99 -15.25 -12.64
C ARG A 135 -3.16 -14.28 -12.57
N LEU A 136 -2.93 -13.03 -12.15
CA LEU A 136 -3.99 -12.03 -12.15
C LEU A 136 -4.45 -11.70 -13.58
N ARG A 137 -3.52 -11.61 -14.52
CA ARG A 137 -3.81 -11.38 -15.94
C ARG A 137 -4.58 -12.55 -16.58
N GLU A 138 -4.24 -13.79 -16.20
CA GLU A 138 -5.00 -14.98 -16.60
C GLU A 138 -6.42 -14.95 -16.05
N ASN A 139 -6.61 -14.65 -14.75
CA ASN A 139 -7.94 -14.51 -14.15
C ASN A 139 -8.75 -13.38 -14.82
N TYR A 140 -8.09 -12.29 -15.21
CA TYR A 140 -8.70 -11.21 -15.98
C TYR A 140 -9.23 -11.72 -17.34
N LYS A 141 -8.39 -12.43 -18.09
CA LYS A 141 -8.80 -13.03 -19.37
C LYS A 141 -9.94 -14.04 -19.20
N LEU A 142 -9.87 -14.88 -18.17
CA LEU A 142 -10.91 -15.89 -17.90
C LEU A 142 -12.26 -15.25 -17.58
N LEU A 143 -12.28 -14.19 -16.77
CA LEU A 143 -13.54 -13.55 -16.37
C LEU A 143 -14.15 -12.70 -17.48
N TYR A 144 -13.33 -11.96 -18.24
CA TYR A 144 -13.83 -10.95 -19.19
C TYR A 144 -13.71 -11.38 -20.65
N GLY A 145 -13.03 -12.49 -20.96
CA GLY A 145 -12.71 -12.87 -22.34
C GLY A 145 -11.73 -11.93 -23.03
N GLU A 146 -11.09 -11.03 -22.28
CA GLU A 146 -10.23 -9.96 -22.79
C GLU A 146 -8.76 -10.28 -22.56
N GLU A 147 -7.98 -10.29 -23.63
CA GLU A 147 -6.53 -10.42 -23.53
C GLU A 147 -5.89 -9.04 -23.36
N VAL A 148 -5.15 -8.88 -22.26
CA VAL A 148 -4.42 -7.66 -21.96
C VAL A 148 -2.93 -7.94 -22.11
N VAL A 149 -2.24 -7.15 -22.93
CA VAL A 149 -0.78 -7.20 -23.04
C VAL A 149 -0.13 -6.66 -21.75
N GLU A 150 1.16 -6.95 -21.55
CA GLU A 150 1.81 -6.76 -20.25
C GLU A 150 1.82 -5.30 -19.76
N GLU A 151 2.19 -4.35 -20.62
CA GLU A 151 2.34 -2.95 -20.22
C GLU A 151 1.01 -2.28 -19.79
N PRO A 152 -0.10 -2.38 -20.54
CA PRO A 152 -1.40 -1.91 -20.07
C PRO A 152 -1.87 -2.61 -18.78
N PHE A 153 -1.46 -3.86 -18.56
CA PHE A 153 -1.76 -4.55 -17.30
C PHE A 153 -0.97 -3.96 -16.12
N LYS A 154 0.31 -3.63 -16.32
CA LYS A 154 1.11 -2.89 -15.34
C LYS A 154 0.53 -1.52 -15.06
N ASP A 155 0.02 -0.81 -16.07
CA ASP A 155 -0.64 0.48 -15.89
C ASP A 155 -1.90 0.37 -15.00
N MET A 156 -2.72 -0.66 -15.19
CA MET A 156 -3.85 -0.93 -14.30
C MET A 156 -3.40 -1.21 -12.86
N VAL A 157 -2.35 -2.00 -12.67
CA VAL A 157 -1.80 -2.29 -11.33
C VAL A 157 -1.25 -1.04 -10.67
N LYS A 158 -0.55 -0.20 -11.42
CA LYS A 158 -0.02 1.09 -10.95
C LYS A 158 -1.16 2.04 -10.58
N GLU A 159 -2.22 2.07 -11.38
CA GLU A 159 -3.42 2.81 -11.04
C GLU A 159 -4.01 2.29 -9.72
N LEU A 160 -4.13 0.96 -9.51
CA LEU A 160 -4.60 0.39 -8.24
C LEU A 160 -3.71 0.70 -7.03
N GLN A 161 -2.42 0.98 -7.23
CA GLN A 161 -1.55 1.46 -6.14
C GLN A 161 -1.99 2.84 -5.63
N ALA A 162 -2.51 3.70 -6.52
CA ALA A 162 -3.04 5.02 -6.17
C ALA A 162 -4.31 4.95 -5.30
N TYR A 163 -4.99 3.79 -5.29
CA TYR A 163 -6.18 3.50 -4.48
C TYR A 163 -5.87 2.62 -3.26
N TRP A 164 -4.58 2.41 -2.94
CA TRP A 164 -4.13 1.58 -1.82
C TRP A 164 -4.58 0.11 -1.84
N VAL A 165 -5.22 -0.36 -2.93
CA VAL A 165 -5.61 -1.77 -3.07
C VAL A 165 -4.38 -2.63 -3.22
N VAL A 166 -3.47 -2.18 -4.11
CA VAL A 166 -2.12 -2.71 -4.21
C VAL A 166 -1.22 -1.83 -3.33
N GLU A 167 -0.61 -2.43 -2.33
CA GLU A 167 0.30 -1.74 -1.43
C GLU A 167 1.64 -1.46 -2.10
N PHE A 168 2.16 -2.43 -2.85
CA PHE A 168 3.30 -2.26 -3.74
C PHE A 168 3.41 -3.44 -4.70
N THR A 169 4.31 -3.34 -5.66
CA THR A 169 4.69 -4.42 -6.59
C THR A 169 6.20 -4.56 -6.61
N ASP A 170 6.71 -5.78 -6.75
CA ASP A 170 8.14 -6.04 -6.97
C ASP A 170 8.47 -6.26 -8.46
N GLY A 171 7.51 -5.97 -9.35
CA GLY A 171 7.60 -6.23 -10.79
C GLY A 171 7.15 -7.63 -11.21
N TYR A 172 7.02 -8.57 -10.25
CA TYR A 172 6.53 -9.92 -10.49
C TYR A 172 5.21 -10.20 -9.77
N ARG A 173 5.05 -9.66 -8.56
CA ARG A 173 3.90 -9.84 -7.68
C ARG A 173 3.32 -8.50 -7.25
N VAL A 174 2.01 -8.50 -7.03
CA VAL A 174 1.30 -7.44 -6.31
C VAL A 174 1.12 -7.85 -4.85
N PHE A 175 1.36 -6.92 -3.93
CA PHE A 175 1.21 -7.11 -2.50
C PHE A 175 0.04 -6.28 -1.99
N TYR A 176 -0.77 -6.85 -1.10
CA TYR A 176 -1.94 -6.16 -0.54
C TYR A 176 -1.69 -5.71 0.90
N PRO A 177 -2.24 -4.54 1.30
CA PRO A 177 -2.00 -4.02 2.63
C PRO A 177 -2.68 -4.88 3.69
N VAL A 178 -2.07 -4.93 4.87
CA VAL A 178 -2.63 -5.63 6.04
C VAL A 178 -3.97 -5.02 6.47
N TYR A 179 -4.21 -3.76 6.11
CA TYR A 179 -5.44 -3.00 6.37
C TYR A 179 -6.43 -3.01 5.21
N LEU A 180 -6.27 -3.85 4.18
CA LEU A 180 -7.14 -3.89 3.01
C LEU A 180 -8.63 -3.97 3.38
N ASN A 181 -8.97 -4.73 4.42
CA ASN A 181 -10.35 -4.89 4.89
C ASN A 181 -11.01 -3.57 5.31
N HIS A 182 -10.23 -2.60 5.82
CA HIS A 182 -10.72 -1.27 6.16
C HIS A 182 -11.04 -0.42 4.93
N LEU A 183 -10.42 -0.72 3.80
CA LEU A 183 -10.64 0.00 2.53
C LEU A 183 -11.82 -0.54 1.75
N LEU A 184 -12.22 -1.80 1.97
CA LEU A 184 -13.24 -2.48 1.18
C LEU A 184 -14.54 -1.67 0.99
N PRO A 185 -15.12 -1.03 2.02
CA PRO A 185 -16.37 -0.26 1.83
C PRO A 185 -16.27 0.79 0.72
N GLU A 186 -15.18 1.54 0.67
CA GLU A 186 -14.92 2.55 -0.37
C GLU A 186 -14.61 1.90 -1.72
N LEU A 187 -13.78 0.84 -1.72
CA LEU A 187 -13.39 0.14 -2.96
C LEU A 187 -14.57 -0.49 -3.69
N ARG A 188 -15.56 -1.01 -2.96
CA ARG A 188 -16.78 -1.58 -3.56
C ARG A 188 -17.55 -0.56 -4.39
N ALA A 189 -17.57 0.71 -3.98
CA ALA A 189 -18.22 1.78 -4.73
C ALA A 189 -17.61 1.97 -6.14
N PHE A 190 -16.32 1.66 -6.31
CA PHE A 190 -15.62 1.73 -7.59
C PHE A 190 -15.91 0.53 -8.50
N THR A 191 -16.39 -0.59 -7.97
CA THR A 191 -16.67 -1.80 -8.75
C THR A 191 -18.14 -1.96 -9.16
N ALA A 192 -19.03 -1.09 -8.66
CA ALA A 192 -20.47 -1.20 -8.85
C ALA A 192 -20.89 -1.32 -10.32
N LYS A 193 -20.27 -0.54 -11.22
CA LYS A 193 -20.57 -0.60 -12.66
C LYS A 193 -20.17 -1.95 -13.29
N VAL A 194 -19.05 -2.53 -12.87
CA VAL A 194 -18.57 -3.82 -13.37
C VAL A 194 -19.46 -4.94 -12.86
N SER A 195 -19.88 -4.87 -11.61
CA SER A 195 -20.78 -5.85 -10.98
C SER A 195 -22.11 -6.01 -11.74
N LEU A 196 -22.59 -4.96 -12.39
CA LEU A 196 -23.81 -5.01 -13.22
C LEU A 196 -23.61 -5.67 -14.59
N MET A 197 -22.36 -5.83 -15.03
CA MET A 197 -21.98 -6.38 -16.33
C MET A 197 -21.52 -7.83 -16.27
N VAL A 198 -21.28 -8.34 -15.07
CA VAL A 198 -20.83 -9.72 -14.82
C VAL A 198 -22.00 -10.46 -14.18
N GLU A 199 -22.40 -11.61 -14.73
CA GLU A 199 -23.44 -12.43 -14.11
C GLU A 199 -23.03 -12.80 -12.66
N PRO A 200 -23.97 -12.75 -11.69
CA PRO A 200 -23.67 -13.21 -10.35
C PRO A 200 -23.29 -14.71 -10.39
N PRO A 201 -22.34 -15.14 -9.54
CA PRO A 201 -21.91 -16.53 -9.47
C PRO A 201 -23.04 -17.52 -9.14
#